data_AF-A0A8C0HKB6-F1
#
_entry.id   AF-A0A8C0HKB6-F1
#
_cell.length_a   1.000
_cell.length_b   1.000
_cell.length_c   1.000
_cell.angle_alpha   90.00
_cell.angle_beta   90.00
_cell.angle_gamma   90.00
#
_symmetry.space_group_name_H-M   'P 1'
#
loop_
_entity.id
_entity.type
_entity.pdbx_description
1 polymer ?
#
loop_
_entity_poly.entity_id
_entity_poly.type
_entity_poly.pdbx_seq_one_letter_code
_entity_poly.pdbx_strand_id
1 'polypeptide(L)'
;MDAAEFRKRGKEMVDYIADYLEKIDKRQVFPDVEPGYLRPLIPDCAPQDPESFEDVFKDIEKIIMPGVTHWHSPYFFAYFPAASSFPALLADMLCGGIGCVGFSWAASPACTELETVMLDWLGKMINLPEAFLAGKDGQGGGVIQGSASEATLISLLAARTKTIRWLQSEKPELTEADIMSRLVAYASDQAHSSVERAALIGAVKIKKVPSGDTFSVCGSALKKVLDEDKASGLIPFFGSNELNKALLKSINEAKKIHLVPCHLREKFVLRFAICSRTVESTHIKFAWQHISQLATDLLKTWEQNHHQQ
;
A
#
# COMPACT_ATOMS: atom_id res chain seq x y z
N MET A 1 7.64 -3.15 37.53
CA MET A 1 8.94 -2.69 36.99
C MET A 1 9.00 -1.17 37.06
N ASP A 2 10.13 -0.58 37.45
CA ASP A 2 10.36 0.87 37.43
C ASP A 2 11.38 1.28 36.34
N ALA A 3 11.77 2.55 36.28
CA ALA A 3 12.69 3.05 35.25
C ALA A 3 14.12 2.49 35.36
N ALA A 4 14.61 2.18 36.56
CA ALA A 4 15.94 1.62 36.75
C ALA A 4 15.98 0.18 36.23
N GLU A 5 14.96 -0.59 36.58
CA GLU A 5 14.78 -1.95 36.10
C GLU A 5 14.52 -1.97 34.58
N PHE A 6 13.72 -1.05 34.04
CA PHE A 6 13.53 -0.90 32.59
C PHE A 6 14.86 -0.64 31.84
N ARG A 7 15.75 0.18 32.39
CA ARG A 7 17.08 0.41 31.76
C ARG A 7 17.93 -0.85 31.73
N LYS A 8 17.81 -1.71 32.74
CA LYS A 8 18.48 -3.01 32.77
C LYS A 8 17.86 -3.94 31.73
N ARG A 9 16.55 -4.17 31.80
CA ARG A 9 15.83 -5.13 30.94
C ARG A 9 15.75 -4.71 29.49
N GLY A 10 15.66 -3.42 29.22
CA GLY A 10 15.71 -2.86 27.87
C GLY A 10 17.04 -3.17 27.19
N LYS A 11 18.17 -3.12 27.91
CA LYS A 11 19.49 -3.51 27.37
C LYS A 11 19.55 -5.01 27.11
N GLU A 12 19.09 -5.83 28.05
CA GLU A 12 18.99 -7.29 27.88
C GLU A 12 18.16 -7.66 26.64
N MET A 13 17.06 -6.96 26.38
CA MET A 13 16.23 -7.16 25.19
C MET A 13 16.90 -6.69 23.89
N VAL A 14 17.65 -5.58 23.93
CA VAL A 14 18.43 -5.12 22.77
C VAL A 14 19.47 -6.15 22.36
N ASP A 15 20.23 -6.67 23.33
CA ASP A 15 21.24 -7.72 23.10
C ASP A 15 20.59 -8.98 22.53
N TYR A 16 19.44 -9.39 23.08
CA TYR A 16 18.68 -10.54 22.58
C TYR A 16 18.18 -10.38 21.15
N ILE A 17 17.61 -9.22 20.79
CA ILE A 17 17.14 -8.97 19.43
C ILE A 17 18.30 -9.01 18.43
N ALA A 18 19.44 -8.41 18.79
CA ALA A 18 20.65 -8.45 17.97
C ALA A 18 21.15 -9.88 17.79
N ASP A 19 21.30 -10.63 18.88
CA ASP A 19 21.70 -12.04 18.86
C ASP A 19 20.75 -12.92 18.02
N TYR A 20 19.43 -12.71 18.17
CA TYR A 20 18.40 -13.41 17.42
C TYR A 20 18.54 -13.17 15.92
N LEU A 21 18.68 -11.90 15.49
CA LEU A 21 18.79 -11.55 14.07
C LEU A 21 20.14 -11.96 13.47
N GLU A 22 21.24 -11.87 14.22
CA GLU A 22 22.57 -12.31 13.76
C GLU A 22 22.66 -13.82 13.55
N LYS A 23 21.92 -14.61 14.34
CA LYS A 23 21.96 -16.08 14.33
C LYS A 23 20.69 -16.70 13.73
N ILE A 24 19.85 -15.90 13.07
CA ILE A 24 18.54 -16.35 12.57
C ILE A 24 18.65 -17.44 11.50
N ASP A 25 19.77 -17.48 10.78
CA ASP A 25 20.10 -18.51 9.79
C ASP A 25 20.31 -19.91 10.40
N LYS A 26 20.57 -19.99 11.71
CA LYS A 26 20.68 -21.25 12.46
C LYS A 26 19.34 -21.79 12.95
N ARG A 27 18.26 -21.01 12.83
CA ARG A 27 16.92 -21.43 13.27
C ARG A 27 16.17 -22.15 12.16
N GLN A 28 15.37 -23.14 12.54
CA GLN A 28 14.45 -23.80 11.63
C GLN A 28 13.35 -22.82 11.21
N VAL A 29 13.29 -22.48 9.91
CA VAL A 29 12.42 -21.42 9.39
C VAL A 29 10.94 -21.60 9.73
N PHE A 30 10.45 -22.84 9.57
CA PHE A 30 9.04 -23.18 9.73
C PHE A 30 8.88 -24.16 10.91
N PRO A 31 7.98 -23.91 11.87
CA PRO A 31 7.93 -24.65 13.13
C PRO A 31 7.26 -26.02 12.99
N ASP A 32 7.69 -26.99 13.81
CA ASP A 32 7.09 -28.33 13.92
C ASP A 32 6.01 -28.37 15.02
N VAL A 33 4.99 -27.52 14.91
CA VAL A 33 3.90 -27.42 15.90
C VAL A 33 2.54 -27.55 15.23
N GLU A 34 1.56 -28.07 15.97
CA GLU A 34 0.17 -28.20 15.53
C GLU A 34 -0.70 -27.04 16.05
N PRO A 35 -1.79 -26.67 15.35
CA PRO A 35 -2.75 -25.69 15.84
C PRO A 35 -3.24 -26.02 17.25
N GLY A 36 -3.04 -25.09 18.18
CA GLY A 36 -3.39 -25.25 19.59
C GLY A 36 -2.22 -25.63 20.52
N TYR A 37 -1.00 -25.86 20.01
CA TYR A 37 0.18 -26.27 20.81
C TYR A 37 0.50 -25.38 22.02
N LEU A 38 0.20 -24.07 21.93
CA LEU A 38 0.60 -23.08 22.94
C LEU A 38 -0.25 -23.15 24.21
N ARG A 39 -1.55 -23.42 24.08
CA ARG A 39 -2.52 -23.43 25.20
C ARG A 39 -2.07 -24.31 26.37
N PRO A 40 -1.64 -25.58 26.17
CA PRO A 40 -1.21 -26.43 27.30
C PRO A 40 0.14 -26.02 27.91
N LEU A 41 0.89 -25.08 27.30
CA LEU A 41 2.20 -24.64 27.78
C LEU A 41 2.14 -23.41 28.69
N ILE A 42 0.98 -22.75 28.78
CA ILE A 42 0.77 -21.54 29.57
C ILE A 42 -0.34 -21.77 30.62
N PRO A 43 -0.35 -21.01 31.74
CA PRO A 43 -1.43 -21.09 32.73
C PRO A 43 -2.81 -20.76 32.13
N ASP A 44 -3.85 -21.43 32.64
CA ASP A 44 -5.24 -21.21 32.19
C ASP A 44 -5.84 -19.86 32.65
N CYS A 45 -5.16 -19.14 33.54
CA CYS A 45 -5.55 -17.82 34.01
C CYS A 45 -4.33 -16.90 34.17
N ALA A 46 -4.56 -15.60 34.10
CA ALA A 46 -3.51 -14.61 34.35
C ALA A 46 -3.05 -14.66 35.81
N PRO A 47 -1.75 -14.46 36.09
CA PRO A 47 -1.22 -14.47 37.44
C PRO A 47 -1.83 -13.31 38.25
N GLN A 48 -2.14 -13.56 39.53
CA GLN A 48 -2.64 -12.52 40.45
C GLN A 48 -1.51 -11.64 40.99
N ASP A 49 -0.32 -12.22 41.09
CA ASP A 49 0.89 -11.55 41.54
C ASP A 49 1.88 -11.39 40.38
N PRO A 50 2.73 -10.36 40.38
CA PRO A 50 3.72 -10.16 39.32
C PRO A 50 4.70 -11.35 39.21
N GLU A 51 4.92 -11.81 37.98
CA GLU A 51 6.01 -12.74 37.67
C GLU A 51 7.35 -12.01 37.53
N SER A 52 8.45 -12.74 37.70
CA SER A 52 9.78 -12.18 37.47
C SER A 52 9.99 -11.93 35.97
N PHE A 53 10.74 -10.88 35.63
CA PHE A 53 11.09 -10.64 34.23
C PHE A 53 11.95 -11.78 33.67
N GLU A 54 12.81 -12.37 34.49
CA GLU A 54 13.62 -13.52 34.12
C GLU A 54 12.79 -14.71 33.63
N ASP A 55 11.66 -14.98 34.27
CA ASP A 55 10.82 -16.12 33.89
C ASP A 55 10.04 -15.80 32.60
N VAL A 56 9.47 -14.60 32.49
CA VAL A 56 8.84 -14.12 31.24
C VAL A 56 9.84 -14.14 30.08
N PHE A 57 11.08 -13.72 30.31
CA PHE A 57 12.12 -13.67 29.28
C PHE A 57 12.58 -15.07 28.84
N LYS A 58 12.69 -16.03 29.76
CA LYS A 58 12.98 -17.44 29.43
C LYS A 58 11.88 -18.06 28.57
N ASP A 59 10.62 -17.71 28.83
CA ASP A 59 9.48 -18.25 28.09
C ASP A 59 9.47 -17.81 26.63
N ILE A 60 10.15 -16.71 26.26
CA ILE A 60 10.33 -16.32 24.85
C ILE A 60 11.01 -17.46 24.07
N GLU A 61 12.15 -17.98 24.54
CA GLU A 61 12.87 -19.06 23.84
C GLU A 61 12.24 -20.43 24.08
N LYS A 62 11.71 -20.67 25.28
CA LYS A 62 11.19 -21.98 25.67
C LYS A 62 9.82 -22.28 25.08
N ILE A 63 8.94 -21.29 25.01
CA ILE A 63 7.51 -21.48 24.69
C ILE A 63 7.14 -20.79 23.38
N ILE A 64 7.62 -19.55 23.15
CA ILE A 64 7.21 -18.76 21.98
C ILE A 64 7.99 -19.17 20.73
N MET A 65 9.33 -19.11 20.77
CA MET A 65 10.20 -19.37 19.60
C MET A 65 9.96 -20.71 18.89
N PRO A 66 9.62 -21.82 19.58
CA PRO A 66 9.31 -23.09 18.92
C PRO A 66 8.12 -23.04 17.95
N GLY A 67 7.21 -22.07 18.09
CA GLY A 67 6.10 -21.87 17.15
C GLY A 67 6.22 -20.61 16.29
N VAL A 68 7.37 -19.94 16.29
CA VAL A 68 7.61 -18.78 15.43
C VAL A 68 8.02 -19.26 14.03
N THR A 69 7.36 -18.73 13.01
CA THR A 69 7.89 -18.78 11.64
C THR A 69 8.89 -17.63 11.47
N HIS A 70 10.15 -17.92 11.15
CA HIS A 70 11.21 -16.92 11.10
C HIS A 70 11.26 -16.18 9.75
N TRP A 71 10.40 -15.18 9.59
CA TRP A 71 10.24 -14.37 8.36
C TRP A 71 11.53 -13.70 7.85
N HIS A 72 12.48 -13.42 8.74
CA HIS A 72 13.74 -12.75 8.39
C HIS A 72 14.91 -13.71 8.23
N SER A 73 14.66 -15.03 8.27
CA SER A 73 15.67 -16.01 7.90
C SER A 73 16.01 -15.85 6.42
N PRO A 74 17.29 -15.96 6.02
CA PRO A 74 17.68 -15.97 4.60
C PRO A 74 17.10 -17.16 3.81
N TYR A 75 16.54 -18.15 4.51
CA TYR A 75 15.89 -19.33 3.93
C TYR A 75 14.36 -19.20 3.84
N PHE A 76 13.79 -18.04 4.18
CA PHE A 76 12.35 -17.79 4.04
C PHE A 76 12.00 -17.29 2.63
N PHE A 77 11.37 -18.15 1.83
CA PHE A 77 10.97 -17.86 0.45
C PHE A 77 9.44 -17.92 0.22
N ALA A 78 8.65 -17.83 1.29
CA ALA A 78 7.19 -17.80 1.21
C ALA A 78 6.66 -16.36 1.09
N TYR A 79 5.47 -16.20 0.49
CA TYR A 79 4.76 -14.92 0.37
C TYR A 79 5.58 -13.80 -0.30
N PHE A 80 5.65 -12.64 0.35
CA PHE A 80 6.49 -11.48 0.03
C PHE A 80 7.24 -11.03 1.30
N PRO A 81 8.39 -10.34 1.16
CA PRO A 81 9.16 -9.91 2.32
C PRO A 81 8.39 -8.90 3.19
N ALA A 82 8.47 -9.07 4.50
CA ALA A 82 8.05 -8.09 5.50
C ALA A 82 9.27 -7.30 5.98
N ALA A 83 9.18 -5.97 6.00
CA ALA A 83 10.32 -5.12 6.34
C ALA A 83 10.66 -5.21 7.83
N SER A 84 11.95 -5.34 8.14
CA SER A 84 12.51 -5.22 9.48
C SER A 84 13.90 -4.62 9.39
N SER A 85 14.21 -3.66 10.27
CA SER A 85 15.52 -3.00 10.30
C SER A 85 15.76 -2.39 11.67
N PHE A 86 17.02 -2.33 12.10
CA PHE A 86 17.38 -1.69 13.37
C PHE A 86 16.91 -0.23 13.49
N PRO A 87 16.99 0.63 12.45
CA PRO A 87 16.42 1.97 12.53
C PRO A 87 14.91 1.99 12.81
N ALA A 88 14.14 1.08 12.20
CA ALA A 88 12.70 0.98 12.46
C ALA A 88 12.42 0.51 13.89
N LEU A 89 13.17 -0.46 14.41
CA LEU A 89 13.04 -0.92 15.79
C LEU A 89 13.31 0.21 16.80
N LEU A 90 14.35 1.01 16.58
CA LEU A 90 14.65 2.17 17.44
C LEU A 90 13.56 3.24 17.37
N ALA A 91 13.01 3.50 16.17
CA ALA A 91 11.92 4.45 16.01
C ALA A 91 10.66 3.99 16.74
N ASP A 92 10.34 2.69 16.68
CA ASP A 92 9.17 2.12 17.35
C ASP A 92 9.33 2.12 18.88
N MET A 93 10.53 1.85 19.40
CA MET A 93 10.86 2.02 20.82
C MET A 93 10.59 3.45 21.30
N LEU A 94 10.99 4.46 20.52
CA LEU A 94 10.71 5.86 20.84
C LEU A 94 9.21 6.17 20.73
N CYS A 95 8.53 5.64 19.70
CA CYS A 95 7.08 5.80 19.52
C CYS A 95 6.31 5.29 20.75
N GLY A 96 6.62 4.08 21.22
CA GLY A 96 6.04 3.51 22.44
C GLY A 96 6.40 4.29 23.71
N GLY A 97 7.61 4.86 23.79
CA GLY A 97 8.02 5.71 24.90
C GLY A 97 7.29 7.05 24.96
N ILE A 98 6.97 7.65 23.81
CA ILE A 98 6.12 8.86 23.73
C ILE A 98 4.65 8.51 24.03
N GLY A 99 4.16 7.40 23.48
CA GLY A 99 2.85 6.85 23.82
C GLY A 99 1.65 7.74 23.49
N CYS A 100 1.77 8.65 22.51
CA CYS A 100 0.69 9.58 22.14
C CYS A 100 -0.30 8.96 21.14
N VAL A 101 -1.53 9.50 21.08
CA VAL A 101 -2.57 9.07 20.14
C VAL A 101 -2.96 10.24 19.22
N GLY A 102 -2.55 10.20 17.96
CA GLY A 102 -2.70 11.29 16.98
C GLY A 102 -4.05 11.34 16.26
N PHE A 103 -5.19 11.18 16.94
CA PHE A 103 -6.52 11.22 16.28
C PHE A 103 -6.96 12.63 15.86
N SER A 104 -6.30 13.66 16.38
CA SER A 104 -6.48 15.06 15.99
C SER A 104 -5.16 15.79 16.14
N TRP A 105 -5.00 16.91 15.43
CA TRP A 105 -3.78 17.72 15.52
C TRP A 105 -3.48 18.14 16.96
N ALA A 106 -4.50 18.56 17.72
CA ALA A 106 -4.33 18.98 19.12
C ALA A 106 -3.91 17.84 20.06
N ALA A 107 -4.19 16.58 19.72
CA ALA A 107 -3.81 15.44 20.54
C ALA A 107 -2.29 15.18 20.51
N SER A 108 -1.64 15.43 19.37
CA SER A 108 -0.18 15.42 19.25
C SER A 108 0.23 16.05 17.91
N PRO A 109 0.56 17.35 17.86
CA PRO A 109 0.89 18.03 16.61
C PRO A 109 2.02 17.34 15.85
N ALA A 110 3.10 16.97 16.55
CA ALA A 110 4.24 16.30 15.94
C ALA A 110 3.88 14.95 15.30
N CYS A 111 2.90 14.23 15.83
CA CYS A 111 2.45 12.96 15.25
C CYS A 111 1.87 13.15 13.85
N THR A 112 1.08 14.21 13.63
CA THR A 112 0.48 14.52 12.31
C THR A 112 1.45 15.24 11.38
N GLU A 113 2.18 16.24 11.87
CA GLU A 113 3.07 17.08 11.08
C GLU A 113 4.24 16.26 10.50
N LEU A 114 4.86 15.39 11.33
CA LEU A 114 5.98 14.58 10.90
C LEU A 114 5.55 13.57 9.83
N GLU A 115 4.39 12.92 9.98
CA GLU A 115 3.87 12.00 8.98
C GLU A 115 3.71 12.67 7.61
N THR A 116 3.11 13.86 7.59
CA THR A 116 2.90 14.64 6.35
C THR A 116 4.23 14.92 5.65
N VAL A 117 5.24 15.40 6.39
CA VAL A 117 6.57 15.70 5.82
C VAL A 117 7.27 14.43 5.33
N MET A 118 7.20 13.33 6.09
CA MET A 118 7.82 12.06 5.70
C MET A 118 7.18 11.46 4.44
N LEU A 119 5.87 11.60 4.27
CA LEU A 119 5.19 11.11 3.07
C LEU A 119 5.42 12.01 1.86
N ASP A 120 5.62 13.32 2.06
CA ASP A 120 6.13 14.20 1.01
C ASP A 120 7.54 13.79 0.59
N TRP A 121 8.42 13.43 1.54
CA TRP A 121 9.74 12.90 1.23
C TRP A 121 9.66 11.59 0.45
N LEU A 122 8.83 10.65 0.89
CA LEU A 122 8.63 9.39 0.18
C LEU A 122 8.07 9.61 -1.23
N GLY A 123 7.08 10.49 -1.38
CA GLY A 123 6.52 10.87 -2.67
C GLY A 123 7.58 11.43 -3.61
N LYS A 124 8.46 12.31 -3.12
CA LYS A 124 9.60 12.83 -3.88
C LYS A 124 10.62 11.74 -4.22
N MET A 125 10.94 10.84 -3.29
CA MET A 125 11.88 9.72 -3.49
C MET A 125 11.43 8.79 -4.62
N ILE A 126 10.12 8.55 -4.75
CA ILE A 126 9.54 7.71 -5.81
C ILE A 126 9.01 8.53 -7.00
N ASN A 127 9.32 9.83 -7.04
CA ASN A 127 8.95 10.77 -8.09
C ASN A 127 7.44 10.79 -8.41
N LEU A 128 6.60 10.81 -7.36
CA LEU A 128 5.17 11.08 -7.54
C LEU A 128 4.96 12.50 -8.06
N PRO A 129 3.92 12.71 -8.90
CA PRO A 129 3.49 14.05 -9.27
C PRO A 129 3.24 14.93 -8.05
N GLU A 130 3.54 16.22 -8.16
CA GLU A 130 3.36 17.19 -7.07
C GLU A 130 1.93 17.24 -6.53
N ALA A 131 0.93 16.87 -7.34
CA ALA A 131 -0.46 16.73 -6.92
C ALA A 131 -0.72 15.68 -5.81
N PHE A 132 0.24 14.79 -5.54
CA PHE A 132 0.18 13.85 -4.41
C PHE A 132 0.92 14.35 -3.16
N LEU A 133 1.68 15.43 -3.27
CA LEU A 133 2.40 16.04 -2.16
C LEU A 133 1.47 17.02 -1.45
N ALA A 134 1.55 17.07 -0.13
CA ALA A 134 0.84 18.07 0.67
C ALA A 134 1.42 19.47 0.41
N GLY A 135 2.75 19.60 0.48
CA GLY A 135 3.41 20.89 0.28
C GLY A 135 2.86 21.98 1.21
N LYS A 136 2.78 23.22 0.72
CA LYS A 136 2.16 24.33 1.45
C LYS A 136 0.69 24.55 1.06
N ASP A 137 0.40 24.45 -0.23
CA ASP A 137 -0.90 24.78 -0.83
C ASP A 137 -1.49 23.61 -1.65
N GLY A 138 -0.98 22.39 -1.45
CA GLY A 138 -1.44 21.20 -2.17
C GLY A 138 -2.84 20.76 -1.75
N GLN A 139 -3.62 20.27 -2.71
CA GLN A 139 -4.94 19.65 -2.45
C GLN A 139 -4.83 18.14 -2.19
N GLY A 140 -3.64 17.56 -2.39
CA GLY A 140 -3.32 16.17 -2.13
C GLY A 140 -2.56 15.98 -0.82
N GLY A 141 -1.99 14.79 -0.65
CA GLY A 141 -1.19 14.43 0.51
C GLY A 141 -1.10 12.92 0.68
N GLY A 142 -0.09 12.48 1.44
CA GLY A 142 0.02 11.10 1.90
C GLY A 142 -0.57 10.92 3.29
N VAL A 143 -0.97 9.69 3.61
CA VAL A 143 -1.29 9.24 4.98
C VAL A 143 -0.78 7.81 5.17
N ILE A 144 -0.26 7.48 6.37
CA ILE A 144 0.12 6.11 6.72
C ILE A 144 -1.15 5.30 7.01
N GLN A 145 -1.23 4.11 6.44
CA GLN A 145 -2.32 3.16 6.66
C GLN A 145 -1.77 1.89 7.30
N GLY A 146 -2.59 1.19 8.09
CA GLY A 146 -2.18 -0.06 8.74
C GLY A 146 -1.78 -1.16 7.73
N SER A 147 -2.41 -1.17 6.56
CA SER A 147 -2.11 -2.12 5.49
C SER A 147 -2.56 -1.64 4.11
N ALA A 148 -2.03 -2.27 3.06
CA ALA A 148 -2.51 -2.07 1.68
C ALA A 148 -3.98 -2.51 1.49
N SER A 149 -4.46 -3.45 2.31
CA SER A 149 -5.85 -3.91 2.30
C SER A 149 -6.80 -2.80 2.77
N GLU A 150 -6.46 -2.13 3.86
CA GLU A 150 -7.21 -0.98 4.39
C GLU A 150 -7.16 0.21 3.42
N ALA A 151 -5.99 0.53 2.89
CA ALA A 151 -5.85 1.58 1.86
C ALA A 151 -6.73 1.31 0.62
N THR A 152 -6.89 0.03 0.26
CA THR A 152 -7.78 -0.41 -0.82
C THR A 152 -9.24 -0.14 -0.49
N LEU A 153 -9.68 -0.54 0.71
CA LEU A 153 -11.03 -0.29 1.20
C LEU A 153 -11.34 1.20 1.28
N ILE A 154 -10.47 2.01 1.90
CA ILE A 154 -10.65 3.46 2.06
C ILE A 154 -10.85 4.12 0.70
N SER A 155 -10.02 3.76 -0.27
CA SER A 155 -10.17 4.32 -1.62
C SER A 155 -11.47 3.91 -2.30
N LEU A 156 -11.92 2.66 -2.11
CA LEU A 156 -13.17 2.17 -2.67
C LEU A 156 -14.35 2.93 -2.04
N LEU A 157 -14.34 3.13 -0.73
CA LEU A 157 -15.35 3.92 -0.02
C LEU A 157 -15.34 5.39 -0.49
N ALA A 158 -14.16 5.99 -0.68
CA ALA A 158 -14.05 7.35 -1.20
C ALA A 158 -14.60 7.47 -2.63
N ALA A 159 -14.25 6.53 -3.53
CA ALA A 159 -14.78 6.49 -4.89
C ALA A 159 -16.30 6.30 -4.90
N ARG A 160 -16.81 5.37 -4.08
CA ARG A 160 -18.25 5.09 -3.93
C ARG A 160 -19.01 6.33 -3.50
N THR A 161 -18.58 6.96 -2.40
CA THR A 161 -19.20 8.19 -1.88
C THR A 161 -19.14 9.33 -2.88
N LYS A 162 -18.02 9.50 -3.59
CA LYS A 162 -17.89 10.52 -4.65
C LYS A 162 -18.90 10.30 -5.77
N THR A 163 -19.04 9.06 -6.24
CA THR A 163 -19.96 8.72 -7.34
C THR A 163 -21.42 8.84 -6.92
N ILE A 164 -21.78 8.45 -5.70
CA ILE A 164 -23.13 8.66 -5.16
C ILE A 164 -23.48 10.15 -5.17
N ARG A 165 -22.62 10.99 -4.59
CA ARG A 165 -22.85 12.44 -4.53
C ARG A 165 -22.96 13.07 -5.91
N TRP A 166 -22.10 12.66 -6.85
CA TRP A 166 -22.15 13.16 -8.23
C TRP A 166 -23.44 12.75 -8.95
N LEU A 167 -23.88 11.49 -8.82
CA LEU A 167 -25.12 11.05 -9.45
C LEU A 167 -26.34 11.72 -8.82
N GLN A 168 -26.35 11.95 -7.51
CA GLN A 168 -27.43 12.67 -6.84
C GLN A 168 -27.47 14.15 -7.23
N SER A 169 -26.33 14.79 -7.53
CA SER A 169 -26.34 16.16 -8.03
C SER A 169 -26.90 16.27 -9.44
N GLU A 170 -26.63 15.27 -10.29
CA GLU A 170 -27.16 15.22 -11.66
C GLU A 170 -28.62 14.74 -11.73
N LYS A 171 -28.99 13.85 -10.80
CA LYS A 171 -30.28 13.13 -10.76
C LYS A 171 -30.77 13.03 -9.31
N PRO A 172 -31.33 14.12 -8.75
CA PRO A 172 -31.76 14.19 -7.35
C PRO A 172 -32.83 13.18 -6.96
N GLU A 173 -33.53 12.61 -7.93
CA GLU A 173 -34.55 11.57 -7.73
C GLU A 173 -33.95 10.20 -7.37
N LEU A 174 -32.67 9.97 -7.64
CA LEU A 174 -32.01 8.69 -7.34
C LEU A 174 -31.67 8.59 -5.86
N THR A 175 -32.22 7.58 -5.18
CA THR A 175 -31.81 7.30 -3.80
C THR A 175 -30.40 6.71 -3.75
N GLU A 176 -29.73 6.84 -2.60
CA GLU A 176 -28.42 6.21 -2.40
C GLU A 176 -28.50 4.69 -2.61
N ALA A 177 -29.58 4.05 -2.18
CA ALA A 177 -29.81 2.62 -2.38
C ALA A 177 -29.92 2.25 -3.87
N ASP A 178 -30.62 3.06 -4.68
CA ASP A 178 -30.73 2.84 -6.13
C ASP A 178 -29.37 2.95 -6.82
N ILE A 179 -28.53 3.90 -6.40
CA ILE A 179 -27.17 4.05 -6.93
C ILE A 179 -26.31 2.87 -6.50
N MET A 180 -26.25 2.59 -5.20
CA MET A 180 -25.47 1.50 -4.61
C MET A 180 -25.78 0.15 -5.27
N SER A 181 -27.05 -0.13 -5.53
CA SER A 181 -27.47 -1.37 -6.19
C SER A 181 -26.91 -1.54 -7.60
N ARG A 182 -26.46 -0.46 -8.26
CA ARG A 182 -25.92 -0.47 -9.63
C ARG A 182 -24.40 -0.29 -9.69
N LEU A 183 -23.74 0.06 -8.58
CA LEU A 183 -22.29 0.25 -8.55
C LEU A 183 -21.54 -1.06 -8.79
N VAL A 184 -20.55 -1.00 -9.67
CA VAL A 184 -19.67 -2.12 -9.98
C VAL A 184 -18.21 -1.67 -10.04
N ALA A 185 -17.35 -2.38 -9.31
CA ALA A 185 -15.91 -2.21 -9.30
C ALA A 185 -15.23 -3.32 -10.11
N TYR A 186 -14.01 -3.05 -10.59
CA TYR A 186 -13.25 -3.99 -11.43
C TYR A 186 -11.85 -4.20 -10.88
N ALA A 187 -11.36 -5.43 -11.04
CA ALA A 187 -10.00 -5.80 -10.73
C ALA A 187 -9.52 -6.89 -11.70
N SER A 188 -8.21 -7.04 -11.86
CA SER A 188 -7.64 -8.20 -12.55
C SER A 188 -8.11 -9.51 -11.91
N ASP A 189 -8.25 -10.57 -12.70
CA ASP A 189 -8.36 -11.94 -12.19
C ASP A 189 -7.15 -12.35 -11.33
N GLN A 190 -6.00 -11.71 -11.50
CA GLN A 190 -4.80 -11.86 -10.66
C GLN A 190 -4.76 -10.93 -9.43
N ALA A 191 -5.78 -10.11 -9.20
CA ALA A 191 -5.75 -9.16 -8.08
C ALA A 191 -5.79 -9.87 -6.72
N HIS A 192 -5.06 -9.33 -5.74
CA HIS A 192 -5.04 -9.83 -4.37
C HIS A 192 -6.45 -9.87 -3.75
N SER A 193 -6.70 -10.84 -2.87
CA SER A 193 -8.00 -11.08 -2.22
C SER A 193 -8.53 -9.87 -1.43
N SER A 194 -7.65 -8.94 -1.04
CA SER A 194 -8.06 -7.69 -0.38
C SER A 194 -9.01 -6.84 -1.21
N VAL A 195 -8.97 -6.91 -2.55
CA VAL A 195 -9.88 -6.15 -3.41
C VAL A 195 -11.30 -6.71 -3.34
N GLU A 196 -11.44 -8.03 -3.29
CA GLU A 196 -12.75 -8.70 -3.08
C GLU A 196 -13.28 -8.41 -1.68
N ARG A 197 -12.42 -8.48 -0.65
CA ARG A 197 -12.80 -8.11 0.72
C ARG A 197 -13.25 -6.66 0.81
N ALA A 198 -12.56 -5.74 0.12
CA ALA A 198 -12.94 -4.33 0.07
C ALA A 198 -14.31 -4.14 -0.60
N ALA A 199 -14.59 -4.85 -1.70
CA ALA A 199 -15.88 -4.80 -2.37
C ALA A 199 -17.02 -5.37 -1.50
N LEU A 200 -16.75 -6.50 -0.82
CA LEU A 200 -17.69 -7.14 0.11
C LEU A 200 -18.06 -6.19 1.26
N ILE A 201 -17.06 -5.64 1.95
CA ILE A 201 -17.27 -4.68 3.05
C ILE A 201 -17.91 -3.38 2.53
N GLY A 202 -17.50 -2.93 1.34
CA GLY A 202 -18.03 -1.75 0.68
C GLY A 202 -19.44 -1.93 0.13
N ALA A 203 -20.01 -3.14 0.18
CA ALA A 203 -21.30 -3.50 -0.39
C ALA A 203 -21.45 -3.10 -1.87
N VAL A 204 -20.39 -3.30 -2.67
CA VAL A 204 -20.38 -3.03 -4.10
C VAL A 204 -20.14 -4.32 -4.88
N LYS A 205 -20.73 -4.42 -6.08
CA LYS A 205 -20.43 -5.55 -6.98
C LYS A 205 -18.97 -5.46 -7.41
N ILE A 206 -18.32 -6.60 -7.56
CA ILE A 206 -16.98 -6.68 -8.14
C ILE A 206 -16.97 -7.67 -9.30
N LYS A 207 -16.33 -7.29 -10.40
CA LYS A 207 -16.07 -8.17 -11.53
C LYS A 207 -14.57 -8.32 -11.77
N LYS A 208 -14.17 -9.55 -12.09
CA LYS A 208 -12.80 -9.87 -12.51
C LYS A 208 -12.67 -9.64 -14.00
N VAL A 209 -11.66 -8.88 -14.38
CA VAL A 209 -11.29 -8.64 -15.78
C VAL A 209 -10.23 -9.67 -16.15
N PRO A 210 -10.44 -10.48 -17.21
CA PRO A 210 -9.47 -11.47 -17.64
C PRO A 210 -8.12 -10.85 -17.94
N SER A 211 -7.05 -11.47 -17.45
CA SER A 211 -5.69 -11.14 -17.86
C SER A 211 -5.30 -11.89 -19.14
N GLY A 212 -4.40 -11.30 -19.94
CA GLY A 212 -3.83 -11.98 -21.11
C GLY A 212 -2.67 -12.91 -20.74
N ASP A 213 -1.96 -13.41 -21.74
CA ASP A 213 -0.87 -14.40 -21.57
C ASP A 213 0.30 -13.92 -20.69
N THR A 214 0.44 -12.60 -20.50
CA THR A 214 1.43 -12.00 -19.60
C THR A 214 0.87 -11.68 -18.21
N PHE A 215 -0.28 -12.26 -17.86
CA PHE A 215 -0.99 -12.02 -16.61
C PHE A 215 -1.34 -10.54 -16.36
N SER A 216 -1.42 -9.76 -17.43
CA SER A 216 -1.74 -8.33 -17.42
C SER A 216 -3.14 -8.08 -17.99
N VAL A 217 -3.90 -7.18 -17.36
CA VAL A 217 -5.19 -6.73 -17.91
C VAL A 217 -4.93 -5.82 -19.12
N CYS A 218 -5.51 -6.17 -20.26
CA CYS A 218 -5.46 -5.35 -21.47
C CYS A 218 -6.59 -4.32 -21.49
N GLY A 219 -6.32 -3.16 -22.09
CA GLY A 219 -7.32 -2.09 -22.21
C GLY A 219 -8.58 -2.49 -22.97
N SER A 220 -8.45 -3.37 -23.97
CA SER A 220 -9.58 -3.93 -24.72
C SER A 220 -10.49 -4.80 -23.85
N ALA A 221 -9.93 -5.64 -22.99
CA ALA A 221 -10.68 -6.49 -22.06
C ALA A 221 -11.46 -5.65 -21.04
N LEU A 222 -10.81 -4.64 -20.44
CA LEU A 222 -11.48 -3.72 -19.52
C LEU A 222 -12.58 -2.92 -20.23
N LYS A 223 -12.30 -2.38 -21.42
CA LYS A 223 -13.30 -1.62 -22.20
C LYS A 223 -14.53 -2.47 -22.51
N LYS A 224 -14.34 -3.71 -22.95
CA LYS A 224 -15.43 -4.64 -23.24
C LYS A 224 -16.35 -4.83 -22.02
N VAL A 225 -15.78 -5.13 -20.86
CA VAL A 225 -16.57 -5.34 -19.62
C VAL A 225 -17.27 -4.06 -19.19
N LEU A 226 -16.60 -2.89 -19.30
CA LEU A 226 -17.21 -1.59 -18.99
C LEU A 226 -18.41 -1.28 -19.90
N ASP A 227 -18.28 -1.54 -21.20
CA ASP A 227 -19.33 -1.26 -22.18
C ASP A 227 -20.54 -2.20 -21.99
N GLU A 228 -20.30 -3.50 -21.73
CA GLU A 228 -21.34 -4.47 -21.38
C GLU A 228 -22.09 -4.08 -20.09
N ASP A 229 -21.36 -3.65 -19.07
CA ASP A 229 -21.95 -3.29 -17.77
C ASP A 229 -22.76 -2.00 -17.85
N LYS A 230 -22.26 -0.99 -18.57
CA LYS A 230 -23.03 0.22 -18.86
C LYS A 230 -24.30 -0.11 -19.65
N ALA A 231 -24.22 -0.98 -20.66
CA ALA A 231 -25.38 -1.40 -21.44
C ALA A 231 -26.42 -2.14 -20.57
N SER A 232 -25.98 -2.85 -19.53
CA SER A 232 -26.84 -3.51 -18.55
C SER A 232 -27.40 -2.58 -17.44
N GLY A 233 -27.09 -1.28 -17.50
CA GLY A 233 -27.53 -0.30 -16.51
C GLY A 233 -26.70 -0.25 -15.21
N LEU A 234 -25.56 -0.94 -15.17
CA LEU A 234 -24.60 -0.83 -14.09
C LEU A 234 -23.74 0.43 -14.24
N ILE A 235 -23.15 0.86 -13.13
CA ILE A 235 -22.39 2.11 -13.02
C ILE A 235 -20.96 1.77 -12.62
N PRO A 236 -20.02 1.71 -13.60
CA PRO A 236 -18.59 1.75 -13.33
C PRO A 236 -18.22 3.03 -12.59
N PHE A 237 -17.41 2.93 -11.53
CA PHE A 237 -17.13 4.09 -10.67
C PHE A 237 -15.67 4.26 -10.27
N PHE A 238 -14.71 3.67 -11.03
CA PHE A 238 -13.33 3.59 -10.61
C PHE A 238 -12.21 3.82 -11.66
N GLY A 239 -12.34 4.77 -12.60
CA GLY A 239 -11.24 5.53 -13.27
C GLY A 239 -11.39 5.93 -14.77
N SER A 240 -10.34 6.53 -15.37
CA SER A 240 -10.16 6.85 -16.81
C SER A 240 -8.68 7.14 -17.18
N ASN A 241 -8.23 6.79 -18.41
CA ASN A 241 -6.86 6.37 -18.75
C ASN A 241 -6.21 6.90 -20.05
N GLU A 242 -6.89 7.73 -20.84
CA GLU A 242 -6.51 7.91 -22.26
C GLU A 242 -5.19 8.65 -22.50
N LEU A 243 -4.95 9.78 -21.83
CA LEU A 243 -3.73 10.57 -22.00
C LEU A 243 -2.46 9.79 -21.61
N ASN A 244 -2.54 9.03 -20.52
CA ASN A 244 -1.39 8.28 -20.02
C ASN A 244 -1.01 7.13 -20.97
N LYS A 245 -1.99 6.54 -21.67
CA LYS A 245 -1.73 5.52 -22.71
C LYS A 245 -1.01 6.11 -23.92
N ALA A 246 -1.42 7.29 -24.37
CA ALA A 246 -0.80 7.97 -25.51
C ALA A 246 0.66 8.37 -25.21
N LEU A 247 0.93 8.84 -23.99
CA LEU A 247 2.29 9.21 -23.58
C LEU A 247 3.25 8.00 -23.56
N LEU A 248 2.82 6.85 -23.02
CA LEU A 248 3.64 5.64 -23.03
C LEU A 248 4.05 5.23 -24.44
N LYS A 249 3.10 5.29 -25.37
CA LYS A 249 3.30 4.90 -26.75
C LYS A 249 4.42 5.74 -27.37
N SER A 250 4.35 7.07 -27.23
CA SER A 250 5.37 7.98 -27.74
C SER A 250 6.76 7.74 -27.13
N ILE A 251 6.84 7.44 -25.83
CA ILE A 251 8.12 7.15 -25.15
C ILE A 251 8.77 5.90 -25.72
N ASN A 252 8.02 4.81 -25.88
CA ASN A 252 8.56 3.55 -26.39
C ASN A 252 8.88 3.61 -27.89
N GLU A 253 8.10 4.36 -28.69
CA GLU A 253 8.38 4.57 -30.12
C GLU A 253 9.65 5.40 -30.38
N ALA A 254 9.97 6.33 -29.48
CA ALA A 254 11.20 7.12 -29.55
C ALA A 254 12.48 6.28 -29.31
N LYS A 255 12.36 5.09 -28.70
CA LYS A 255 13.43 4.10 -28.49
C LYS A 255 14.67 4.61 -27.73
N LYS A 256 14.61 5.78 -27.09
CA LYS A 256 15.70 6.33 -26.28
C LYS A 256 15.69 5.80 -24.85
N ILE A 257 14.50 5.47 -24.35
CA ILE A 257 14.25 4.83 -23.06
C ILE A 257 13.06 3.88 -23.22
N HIS A 258 12.93 2.90 -22.33
CA HIS A 258 11.81 1.96 -22.35
C HIS A 258 11.07 1.98 -21.02
N LEU A 259 9.75 2.14 -21.07
CA LEU A 259 8.89 2.11 -19.91
C LEU A 259 7.79 1.07 -20.07
N VAL A 260 7.36 0.54 -18.93
CA VAL A 260 6.28 -0.43 -18.84
C VAL A 260 5.16 0.20 -18.01
N PRO A 261 3.89 0.10 -18.42
CA PRO A 261 2.81 0.65 -17.63
C PRO A 261 2.52 -0.23 -16.42
N CYS A 262 1.85 0.35 -15.45
CA CYS A 262 1.11 -0.37 -14.44
C CYS A 262 -0.31 0.15 -14.41
N HIS A 263 -1.25 -0.78 -14.30
CA HIS A 263 -2.64 -0.44 -14.04
C HIS A 263 -2.85 -0.55 -12.55
N LEU A 264 -3.01 0.59 -11.89
CA LEU A 264 -3.46 0.62 -10.50
C LEU A 264 -4.92 1.00 -10.55
N ARG A 265 -5.78 -0.03 -10.61
CA ARG A 265 -7.24 0.11 -10.78
C ARG A 265 -7.57 0.60 -12.20
N GLU A 266 -8.54 1.48 -12.42
CA GLU A 266 -8.74 2.10 -13.73
C GLU A 266 -7.95 3.42 -13.90
N LYS A 267 -6.79 3.53 -13.24
CA LYS A 267 -5.76 4.54 -13.54
C LYS A 267 -4.54 3.88 -14.19
N PHE A 268 -4.15 4.38 -15.36
CA PHE A 268 -3.05 3.94 -16.19
C PHE A 268 -1.83 4.74 -15.75
N VAL A 269 -0.89 4.08 -15.09
CA VAL A 269 0.26 4.72 -14.48
C VAL A 269 1.51 4.30 -15.25
N LEU A 270 2.32 5.27 -15.66
CA LEU A 270 3.62 4.97 -16.28
C LEU A 270 4.60 4.62 -15.16
N ARG A 271 5.16 3.41 -15.16
CA ARG A 271 6.22 3.05 -14.20
C ARG A 271 7.56 3.46 -14.78
N PHE A 272 8.16 4.46 -14.16
CA PHE A 272 9.57 4.78 -14.31
C PHE A 272 10.34 4.11 -13.18
N ALA A 273 10.89 2.92 -13.46
CA ALA A 273 11.62 2.13 -12.49
C ALA A 273 13.13 2.13 -12.83
N ILE A 274 13.96 2.37 -11.81
CA ILE A 274 15.42 2.28 -11.93
C ILE A 274 15.82 0.85 -11.60
N CYS A 275 16.05 0.04 -12.64
CA CYS A 275 16.24 -1.40 -12.48
C CYS A 275 17.71 -1.85 -12.49
N SER A 276 18.65 -0.98 -12.85
CA SER A 276 20.08 -1.32 -12.90
C SER A 276 20.89 -0.58 -11.84
N ARG A 277 21.79 -1.30 -11.17
CA ARG A 277 22.74 -0.76 -10.19
C ARG A 277 23.76 0.22 -10.78
N THR A 278 23.88 0.30 -12.11
CA THR A 278 24.80 1.20 -12.81
C THR A 278 24.14 2.52 -13.22
N VAL A 279 22.90 2.77 -12.80
CA VAL A 279 22.18 4.01 -13.15
C VAL A 279 22.68 5.17 -12.31
N GLU A 280 23.33 6.11 -13.00
CA GLU A 280 23.72 7.41 -12.44
C GLU A 280 22.66 8.52 -12.65
N SER A 281 22.79 9.62 -11.90
CA SER A 281 21.88 10.78 -11.96
C SER A 281 21.73 11.38 -13.37
N THR A 282 22.78 11.34 -14.18
CA THR A 282 22.80 11.83 -15.57
C THR A 282 21.82 11.08 -16.46
N HIS A 283 21.71 9.75 -16.32
CA HIS A 283 20.77 8.92 -17.07
C HIS A 283 19.32 9.21 -16.70
N ILE A 284 19.05 9.43 -15.41
CA ILE A 284 17.71 9.78 -14.90
C ILE A 284 17.29 11.15 -15.45
N LYS A 285 18.20 12.14 -15.41
CA LYS A 285 17.95 13.48 -15.95
C LYS A 285 17.64 13.45 -17.44
N PHE A 286 18.40 12.68 -18.22
CA PHE A 286 18.15 12.48 -19.65
C PHE A 286 16.75 11.86 -19.90
N ALA A 287 16.43 10.77 -19.19
CA ALA A 287 15.14 10.09 -19.34
C ALA A 287 13.97 11.01 -18.97
N TRP A 288 14.09 11.77 -17.88
CA TRP A 288 13.08 12.73 -17.44
C TRP A 288 12.88 13.88 -18.44
N GLN A 289 13.95 14.46 -18.97
CA GLN A 289 13.87 15.49 -20.01
C GLN A 289 13.16 14.95 -21.26
N HIS A 290 13.47 13.72 -21.64
CA HIS A 290 12.86 13.08 -22.80
C HIS A 290 11.35 12.80 -22.61
N ILE A 291 10.95 12.28 -21.45
CA ILE A 291 9.54 12.05 -21.10
C ILE A 291 8.77 13.37 -21.07
N SER A 292 9.33 14.38 -20.40
CA SER A 292 8.70 15.70 -20.24
C SER A 292 8.46 16.39 -21.58
N GLN A 293 9.42 16.30 -22.50
CA GLN A 293 9.26 16.83 -23.85
C GLN A 293 8.12 16.15 -24.59
N LEU A 294 8.09 14.80 -24.60
CA LEU A 294 7.03 14.03 -25.26
C LEU A 294 5.63 14.26 -24.65
N ALA A 295 5.57 14.44 -23.33
CA ALA A 295 4.33 14.80 -22.63
C ALA A 295 3.86 16.20 -23.03
N THR A 296 4.77 17.17 -23.12
CA THR A 296 4.45 18.55 -23.52
C THR A 296 3.93 18.61 -24.95
N ASP A 297 4.57 17.88 -25.87
CA ASP A 297 4.13 17.83 -27.26
C ASP A 297 2.76 17.13 -27.40
N LEU A 298 2.53 16.07 -26.62
CA LEU A 298 1.25 15.36 -26.56
C LEU A 298 0.12 16.27 -26.02
N LEU A 299 0.38 17.04 -24.97
CA LEU A 299 -0.61 17.94 -24.38
C LEU A 299 -0.99 19.07 -25.34
N LYS A 300 -0.02 19.71 -26.00
CA LYS A 300 -0.30 20.73 -27.04
C LYS A 300 -1.16 20.17 -28.17
N THR A 301 -0.87 18.96 -28.62
CA THR A 301 -1.65 18.29 -29.68
C THR A 301 -3.07 17.95 -29.21
N TRP A 302 -3.21 17.55 -27.95
CA TRP A 302 -4.50 17.21 -27.36
C TRP A 302 -5.39 18.46 -27.19
N GLU A 303 -4.83 19.57 -26.72
CA GLU A 303 -5.52 20.86 -26.58
C GLU A 303 -6.00 21.42 -27.93
N GLN A 304 -5.18 21.33 -28.98
CA GLN A 304 -5.56 21.79 -30.33
C GLN A 304 -6.76 21.02 -30.91
N ASN A 305 -6.85 19.71 -30.64
CA ASN A 305 -7.93 18.86 -31.16
C ASN A 305 -9.27 19.01 -30.40
N HIS A 306 -9.23 19.48 -29.14
CA HIS A 306 -10.44 19.63 -28.31
C HIS A 306 -10.98 21.07 -28.27
N HIS A 307 -10.31 22.04 -28.90
CA HIS A 307 -10.82 23.40 -29.11
C HIS A 307 -11.52 23.60 -30.48
N GLN A 308 -11.61 22.57 -31.32
CA GLN A 308 -12.30 22.58 -32.62
C GLN A 308 -13.65 21.81 -32.64
N GLN A 309 -14.12 21.33 -31.48
CA GLN A 309 -15.45 20.74 -31.27
C GLN A 309 -16.27 21.63 -30.33
#